data_AF-A0A7S2AE63-F1
#
_entry.id   AF-A0A7S2AE63-F1
#
_cell.length_a   1.000
_cell.length_b   1.000
_cell.length_c   1.000
_cell.angle_alpha   90.00
_cell.angle_beta   90.00
_cell.angle_gamma   90.00
#
_symmetry.space_group_name_H-M   'P 1'
#
loop_
_entity.id
_entity.type
_entity.pdbx_description
1 polymer ?
#
loop_
_entity_poly.entity_id
_entity_poly.type
_entity_poly.pdbx_seq_one_letter_code
_entity_poly.pdbx_strand_id
1 'polypeptide(L)'
;NIGKPAQQELALGKLLNGMSAEERAALCKEIYVEFFQSAPDAQDYLKQSTTRLHFIAELALRATLRMYQEPVKSVEEISALGLRHVGYGIPPELFSPFVSTYVQSMRKYCTHPTQEEAFRWSIGLISRMLARVVSEGSTLVMTAINRNNAVAVKKA
;
A
#
# COMPACT_ATOMS: atom_id res chain seq x y z
N ASN A 1 -11.97 -20.99 -1.73
CA ASN A 1 -12.87 -20.31 -2.67
C ASN A 1 -12.05 -19.23 -3.38
N ILE A 2 -11.66 -19.43 -4.65
CA ILE A 2 -10.73 -18.54 -5.38
C ILE A 2 -11.42 -17.19 -5.77
N GLY A 3 -12.69 -17.01 -5.39
CA GLY A 3 -13.46 -15.79 -5.66
C GLY A 3 -13.99 -15.76 -7.09
N LYS A 4 -14.30 -14.56 -7.59
CA LYS A 4 -14.69 -14.31 -8.99
C LYS A 4 -13.78 -13.23 -9.61
N PRO A 5 -12.49 -13.53 -9.87
CA PRO A 5 -11.49 -12.52 -10.23
C PRO A 5 -11.88 -11.67 -11.44
N ALA A 6 -12.43 -12.27 -12.50
CA ALA A 6 -12.85 -11.53 -13.69
C ALA A 6 -13.98 -10.51 -13.42
N GLN A 7 -14.91 -10.84 -12.52
CA GLN A 7 -15.99 -9.91 -12.14
C GLN A 7 -15.45 -8.78 -11.27
N GLN A 8 -14.52 -9.10 -10.37
CA GLN A 8 -13.86 -8.13 -9.49
C GLN A 8 -12.96 -7.18 -10.28
N GLU A 9 -12.19 -7.69 -11.24
CA GLU A 9 -11.38 -6.92 -12.18
C GLU A 9 -12.26 -5.94 -12.97
N LEU A 10 -13.33 -6.44 -13.59
CA LEU A 10 -14.22 -5.60 -14.39
C LEU A 10 -14.88 -4.51 -13.54
N ALA A 11 -15.36 -4.87 -12.34
CA ALA A 11 -16.02 -3.92 -11.44
C ALA A 11 -15.04 -2.83 -10.97
N LEU A 12 -13.85 -3.22 -10.53
CA LEU A 12 -12.81 -2.30 -10.07
C LEU A 12 -12.30 -1.43 -11.23
N GLY A 13 -12.06 -2.02 -12.40
CA GLY A 13 -11.64 -1.29 -13.60
C GLY A 13 -12.65 -0.22 -14.01
N LYS A 14 -13.95 -0.53 -13.98
CA LYS A 14 -15.02 0.46 -14.23
C LYS A 14 -15.00 1.60 -13.23
N LEU A 15 -14.84 1.29 -11.94
CA LEU A 15 -14.74 2.30 -10.89
C LEU A 15 -13.54 3.22 -11.11
N LEU A 16 -12.34 2.65 -11.23
CA LEU A 16 -11.12 3.44 -11.36
C LEU A 16 -11.10 4.26 -12.65
N ASN A 17 -11.55 3.72 -13.78
CA ASN A 17 -11.60 4.47 -15.03
C ASN A 17 -12.69 5.55 -15.04
N GLY A 18 -13.75 5.37 -14.24
CA GLY A 18 -14.85 6.31 -14.12
C GLY A 18 -14.57 7.53 -13.24
N MET A 19 -13.56 7.46 -12.34
CA MET A 19 -13.22 8.60 -11.48
C MET A 19 -12.67 9.77 -12.29
N SER A 20 -13.04 11.00 -11.92
CA SER A 20 -12.43 12.22 -12.46
C SER A 20 -11.02 12.45 -11.89
N ALA A 21 -10.28 13.40 -12.47
CA ALA A 21 -8.97 13.79 -11.93
C ALA A 21 -9.10 14.44 -10.55
N GLU A 22 -10.15 15.23 -10.35
CA GLU A 22 -10.48 15.91 -9.09
C GLU A 22 -10.84 14.89 -8.01
N GLU A 23 -11.66 13.88 -8.35
CA GLU A 23 -12.00 12.79 -7.42
C GLU A 23 -10.77 12.00 -7.00
N ARG A 24 -9.87 11.67 -7.94
CA ARG A 24 -8.59 11.02 -7.62
C ARG A 24 -7.71 11.86 -6.72
N ALA A 25 -7.62 13.17 -6.99
CA ALA A 25 -6.82 14.08 -6.17
C ALA A 25 -7.40 14.21 -4.75
N ALA A 26 -8.73 14.29 -4.63
CA ALA A 26 -9.42 14.34 -3.34
C ALA A 26 -9.22 13.05 -2.54
N LEU A 27 -9.34 11.88 -3.17
CA LEU A 27 -9.04 10.58 -2.58
C LEU A 27 -7.60 10.54 -2.04
N CYS A 28 -6.62 10.88 -2.88
CA CYS A 28 -5.20 10.84 -2.50
C CYS A 28 -4.90 11.74 -1.30
N LYS A 29 -5.52 12.92 -1.24
CA LYS A 29 -5.37 13.84 -0.10
C LYS A 29 -5.95 13.26 1.18
N GLU A 30 -7.17 12.74 1.13
CA GLU A 30 -7.88 12.19 2.28
C GLU A 30 -7.13 11.01 2.90
N ILE A 31 -6.62 10.08 2.06
CA ILE A 31 -5.87 8.90 2.51
C ILE A 31 -4.74 9.29 3.46
N TYR A 32 -3.92 10.27 3.12
CA TYR A 32 -2.79 10.66 3.97
C TYR A 32 -3.19 11.50 5.17
N VAL A 33 -4.23 12.32 5.05
CA VAL A 33 -4.78 13.05 6.20
C VAL A 33 -5.27 12.06 7.26
N GLU A 34 -6.08 11.07 6.88
CA GLU A 34 -6.59 10.06 7.79
C GLU A 34 -5.49 9.10 8.26
N PHE A 35 -4.53 8.76 7.40
CA PHE A 35 -3.43 7.87 7.75
C PHE A 35 -2.52 8.49 8.82
N PHE A 36 -2.12 9.75 8.69
CA PHE A 36 -1.29 10.40 9.71
C PHE A 36 -2.07 10.74 10.98
N GLN A 37 -3.40 10.81 10.94
CA GLN A 37 -4.22 10.89 12.14
C GLN A 37 -4.32 9.54 12.88
N SER A 38 -4.48 8.44 12.15
CA SER A 38 -4.61 7.09 12.72
C SER A 38 -3.28 6.45 13.10
N ALA A 39 -2.19 6.83 12.43
CA ALA A 39 -0.83 6.38 12.71
C ALA A 39 0.15 7.57 12.65
N PRO A 40 0.20 8.42 13.70
CA PRO A 40 1.06 9.61 13.72
C PRO A 40 2.54 9.32 13.49
N ASP A 41 3.03 8.19 14.01
CA ASP A 41 4.41 7.71 13.87
C ASP A 41 4.82 7.48 12.40
N ALA A 42 3.86 7.32 11.48
CA ALA A 42 4.16 7.18 10.06
C ALA A 42 4.83 8.44 9.46
N GLN A 43 4.66 9.61 10.10
CA GLN A 43 5.30 10.86 9.67
C GLN A 43 6.83 10.82 9.78
N ASP A 44 7.39 10.01 10.67
CA ASP A 44 8.83 9.87 10.81
C ASP A 44 9.47 9.17 9.60
N TYR A 45 8.66 8.38 8.87
CA TYR A 45 9.08 7.61 7.71
C TYR A 45 8.69 8.27 6.38
N LEU A 46 7.58 9.01 6.34
CA LEU A 46 7.02 9.61 5.12
C LEU A 46 7.29 11.11 5.02
N LYS A 47 8.57 11.50 5.05
CA LYS A 47 9.04 12.88 4.85
C LYS A 47 9.13 13.23 3.36
N GLN A 48 7.99 13.30 2.70
CA GLN A 48 7.89 13.56 1.25
C GLN A 48 6.98 14.76 0.98
N SER A 49 7.14 15.39 -0.19
CA SER A 49 6.20 16.44 -0.61
C SER A 49 4.79 15.87 -0.82
N THR A 50 3.77 16.70 -0.61
CA THR A 50 2.36 16.31 -0.85
C THR A 50 2.15 15.74 -2.26
N THR A 51 2.78 16.34 -3.27
CA THR A 51 2.75 15.85 -4.66
C THR A 51 3.29 14.42 -4.76
N ARG A 52 4.40 14.12 -4.07
CA ARG A 52 4.99 12.78 -4.07
C ARG A 52 4.11 11.78 -3.33
N LEU A 53 3.49 12.18 -2.22
CA LEU A 53 2.54 11.34 -1.50
C LEU A 53 1.34 10.99 -2.39
N HIS A 54 0.73 11.97 -3.07
CA HIS A 54 -0.36 11.72 -4.01
C HIS A 54 0.02 10.76 -5.13
N PHE A 55 1.20 10.95 -5.72
CA PHE A 55 1.73 10.01 -6.72
C PHE A 55 1.86 8.58 -6.17
N ILE A 56 2.35 8.41 -4.93
CA ILE A 56 2.44 7.10 -4.29
C ILE A 56 1.06 6.48 -4.05
N ALA A 57 0.08 7.27 -3.59
CA ALA A 57 -1.29 6.79 -3.44
C ALA A 57 -1.86 6.32 -4.78
N GLU A 58 -1.63 7.08 -5.87
CA GLU A 58 -2.08 6.69 -7.20
C GLU A 58 -1.40 5.40 -7.70
N LEU A 59 -0.11 5.21 -7.42
CA LEU A 59 0.58 3.96 -7.73
C LEU A 59 -0.04 2.77 -6.96
N ALA A 60 -0.36 2.96 -5.68
CA ALA A 60 -1.05 1.93 -4.89
C ALA A 60 -2.45 1.63 -5.47
N LEU A 61 -3.19 2.65 -5.91
CA LEU A 61 -4.48 2.50 -6.56
C LEU A 61 -4.37 1.64 -7.83
N ARG A 62 -3.42 1.97 -8.71
CA ARG A 62 -3.19 1.23 -9.95
C ARG A 62 -2.75 -0.21 -9.70
N ALA A 63 -1.94 -0.44 -8.67
CA ALA A 63 -1.52 -1.79 -8.28
C ALA A 63 -2.70 -2.68 -7.89
N THR A 64 -3.78 -2.12 -7.33
CA THR A 64 -4.98 -2.90 -6.96
C THR A 64 -5.64 -3.56 -8.17
N LEU A 65 -5.79 -2.84 -9.28
CA LEU A 65 -6.34 -3.39 -10.52
C LEU A 65 -5.33 -4.33 -11.20
N ARG A 66 -4.05 -3.95 -11.20
CA ARG A 66 -2.99 -4.76 -11.82
C ARG A 66 -2.84 -6.14 -11.18
N MET A 67 -3.14 -6.26 -9.89
CA MET A 67 -3.18 -7.54 -9.18
C MET A 67 -4.12 -8.56 -9.85
N TYR A 68 -5.19 -8.11 -10.48
CA TYR A 68 -6.10 -8.97 -11.23
C TYR A 68 -5.59 -9.27 -12.64
N GLN A 69 -4.99 -8.26 -13.30
CA GLN A 69 -4.57 -8.33 -14.71
C GLN A 69 -3.27 -9.11 -14.92
N GLU A 70 -2.28 -8.87 -14.06
CA GLU A 70 -0.94 -9.44 -14.16
C GLU A 70 -0.48 -9.95 -12.76
N PRO A 71 -1.14 -10.97 -12.18
CA PRO A 71 -0.90 -11.37 -10.79
C PRO A 71 0.55 -11.80 -10.53
N VAL A 72 1.14 -12.61 -11.41
CA VAL A 72 2.52 -13.12 -11.25
C VAL A 72 3.52 -11.96 -11.22
N LYS A 73 3.45 -11.07 -12.22
CA LYS A 73 4.33 -9.90 -12.32
C LYS A 73 4.09 -8.92 -11.16
N SER A 74 2.84 -8.76 -10.73
CA SER A 74 2.52 -7.93 -9.57
C SER A 74 3.19 -8.45 -8.30
N VAL A 75 3.19 -9.77 -8.08
CA VAL A 75 3.88 -10.38 -6.92
C VAL A 75 5.38 -10.08 -6.95
N GLU A 76 6.03 -10.21 -8.11
CA GLU A 76 7.46 -9.91 -8.26
C GLU A 76 7.77 -8.44 -7.97
N GLU A 77 7.01 -7.51 -8.58
CA GLU A 77 7.20 -6.07 -8.41
C GLU A 77 6.93 -5.61 -6.97
N ILE A 78 5.88 -6.16 -6.33
CA ILE A 78 5.55 -5.84 -4.93
C ILE A 78 6.61 -6.41 -3.98
N SER A 79 7.14 -7.59 -4.27
CA SER A 79 8.22 -8.17 -3.46
C SER A 79 9.49 -7.32 -3.56
N ALA A 80 9.85 -6.87 -4.77
CA ALA A 80 10.95 -5.94 -4.97
C ALA A 80 10.71 -4.59 -4.26
N LEU A 81 9.48 -4.08 -4.29
CA LEU A 81 9.10 -2.88 -3.52
C LEU A 81 9.23 -3.11 -2.01
N GLY A 82 8.88 -4.29 -1.50
CA GLY A 82 9.04 -4.68 -0.10
C GLY A 82 10.49 -4.62 0.36
N LEU A 83 11.44 -5.07 -0.46
CA LEU A 83 12.87 -4.96 -0.16
C LEU A 83 13.34 -3.50 -0.05
N ARG A 84 12.75 -2.58 -0.82
CA ARG A 84 13.00 -1.14 -0.64
C ARG A 84 12.48 -0.64 0.71
N HIS A 85 11.31 -1.11 1.14
CA HIS A 85 10.74 -0.75 2.44
C HIS A 85 11.60 -1.26 3.62
N VAL A 86 12.25 -2.41 3.47
CA VAL A 86 13.29 -2.87 4.43
C VAL A 86 14.42 -1.85 4.53
N GLY A 87 14.94 -1.39 3.39
CA GLY A 87 16.01 -0.39 3.34
C GLY A 87 15.60 0.98 3.88
N TYR A 88 14.30 1.30 3.88
CA TYR A 88 13.76 2.50 4.51
C TYR A 88 13.45 2.32 6.00
N GLY A 89 13.53 1.09 6.52
CA GLY A 89 13.21 0.77 7.90
C GLY A 89 11.74 0.94 8.25
N ILE A 90 10.83 0.76 7.29
CA ILE A 90 9.38 0.92 7.51
C ILE A 90 8.89 -0.19 8.46
N PRO A 91 8.22 0.16 9.57
CA PRO A 91 7.59 -0.83 10.44
C PRO A 91 6.42 -1.53 9.73
N PRO A 92 6.35 -2.88 9.72
CA PRO A 92 5.24 -3.63 9.14
C PRO A 92 3.86 -3.23 9.69
N GLU A 93 3.82 -2.76 10.93
CA GLU A 93 2.61 -2.36 11.63
C GLU A 93 1.92 -1.17 10.95
N LEU A 94 2.65 -0.32 10.23
CA LEU A 94 2.11 0.83 9.51
C LEU A 94 1.28 0.44 8.27
N PHE A 95 1.43 -0.78 7.74
CA PHE A 95 0.68 -1.20 6.56
C PHE A 95 -0.82 -1.37 6.87
N SER A 96 -1.19 -1.85 8.06
CA SER A 96 -2.60 -2.10 8.40
C SER A 96 -3.43 -0.81 8.56
N PRO A 97 -2.95 0.24 9.27
CA PRO A 97 -3.61 1.54 9.30
C PRO A 97 -3.71 2.14 7.90
N PHE A 98 -2.66 2.07 7.08
CA PHE A 98 -2.68 2.56 5.70
C PHE A 98 -3.76 1.89 4.86
N VAL A 99 -3.88 0.56 4.91
CA VAL A 99 -4.95 -0.17 4.20
C VAL A 99 -6.33 0.25 4.70
N SER A 100 -6.49 0.41 6.01
CA SER A 100 -7.78 0.72 6.63
C SER A 100 -8.29 2.09 6.17
N THR A 101 -7.43 3.11 6.21
CA THR A 101 -7.77 4.44 5.71
C THR A 101 -8.03 4.41 4.21
N TYR A 102 -7.21 3.70 3.43
CA TYR A 102 -7.43 3.60 1.99
C TYR A 102 -8.79 2.99 1.64
N VAL A 103 -9.17 1.88 2.30
CA VAL A 103 -10.48 1.26 2.09
C VAL A 103 -11.60 2.20 2.52
N GLN A 104 -11.46 2.88 3.66
CA GLN A 104 -12.45 3.85 4.14
C GLN A 104 -12.65 5.01 3.15
N SER A 105 -11.56 5.64 2.70
CA SER A 105 -11.59 6.73 1.73
C SER A 105 -12.15 6.28 0.37
N MET A 106 -11.91 5.02 -0.04
CA MET A 106 -12.39 4.49 -1.33
C MET A 106 -13.89 4.21 -1.34
N ARG A 107 -14.49 3.86 -0.18
CA ARG A 107 -15.92 3.47 -0.08
C ARG A 107 -16.88 4.50 -0.64
N LYS A 108 -16.60 5.79 -0.48
CA LYS A 108 -17.48 6.88 -0.97
C LYS A 108 -17.62 6.94 -2.49
N TYR A 109 -16.68 6.31 -3.22
CA TYR A 109 -16.72 6.23 -4.68
C TYR A 109 -17.32 4.90 -5.18
N CYS A 110 -17.46 3.90 -4.31
CA CYS A 110 -18.03 2.61 -4.67
C CYS A 110 -19.56 2.73 -4.82
N THR A 111 -20.07 2.38 -6.00
CA THR A 111 -21.52 2.31 -6.27
C THR A 111 -22.07 0.89 -6.13
N HIS A 112 -21.19 -0.12 -6.10
CA HIS A 112 -21.56 -1.52 -5.97
C HIS A 112 -20.68 -2.25 -4.94
N PRO A 113 -21.25 -3.18 -4.14
CA PRO A 113 -20.49 -3.96 -3.16
C PRO A 113 -19.29 -4.71 -3.75
N THR A 114 -19.42 -5.20 -5.00
CA THR A 114 -18.35 -5.90 -5.70
C THR A 114 -17.11 -5.02 -5.92
N GLN A 115 -17.28 -3.70 -6.09
CA GLN A 115 -16.16 -2.78 -6.27
C GLN A 115 -15.38 -2.60 -4.96
N GLU A 116 -16.09 -2.40 -3.85
CA GLU A 116 -15.47 -2.29 -2.53
C GLU A 116 -14.78 -3.60 -2.16
N GLU A 117 -15.43 -4.74 -2.39
CA GLU A 117 -14.84 -6.06 -2.14
C GLU A 117 -13.58 -6.28 -2.98
N ALA A 118 -13.64 -5.95 -4.28
CA ALA A 118 -12.50 -6.09 -5.18
C ALA A 118 -11.32 -5.20 -4.76
N PHE A 119 -11.60 -3.95 -4.39
CA PHE A 119 -10.59 -3.02 -3.91
C PHE A 119 -9.97 -3.51 -2.59
N ARG A 120 -10.81 -3.81 -1.58
CA ARG A 120 -10.38 -4.27 -0.26
C ARG A 120 -9.54 -5.53 -0.33
N TRP A 121 -9.95 -6.50 -1.14
CA TRP A 121 -9.20 -7.74 -1.31
C TRP A 121 -7.81 -7.49 -1.90
N SER A 122 -7.72 -6.70 -2.96
CA SER A 122 -6.47 -6.48 -3.70
C SER A 122 -5.49 -5.62 -2.91
N ILE A 123 -5.92 -4.49 -2.33
CA ILE A 123 -5.04 -3.68 -1.48
C ILE A 123 -4.59 -4.43 -0.23
N GLY A 124 -5.47 -5.26 0.36
CA GLY A 124 -5.12 -6.12 1.48
C GLY A 124 -4.11 -7.20 1.10
N LEU A 125 -4.20 -7.78 -0.10
CA LEU A 125 -3.23 -8.75 -0.60
C LEU A 125 -1.86 -8.10 -0.81
N ILE A 126 -1.82 -6.92 -1.46
CA ILE A 126 -0.59 -6.12 -1.64
C ILE A 126 0.08 -5.84 -0.30
N SER A 127 -0.70 -5.35 0.68
CA SER A 127 -0.21 -5.05 2.02
C SER A 127 0.37 -6.27 2.74
N ARG A 128 -0.30 -7.43 2.68
CA ARG A 128 0.23 -8.66 3.29
C ARG A 128 1.53 -9.12 2.65
N MET A 129 1.68 -8.98 1.33
CA MET A 129 2.93 -9.29 0.64
C MET A 129 4.06 -8.35 1.07
N LEU A 130 3.80 -7.04 1.11
CA LEU A 130 4.76 -6.05 1.60
C LEU A 130 5.18 -6.33 3.05
N ALA A 131 4.21 -6.50 3.94
CA ALA A 131 4.46 -6.80 5.36
C ALA A 131 5.30 -8.06 5.54
N ARG A 132 5.02 -9.12 4.75
CA ARG A 132 5.81 -10.35 4.76
C ARG A 132 7.26 -10.10 4.33
N VAL A 133 7.47 -9.47 3.18
CA VAL A 133 8.84 -9.18 2.69
C VAL A 133 9.60 -8.28 3.67
N VAL A 134 8.93 -7.28 4.26
CA VAL A 134 9.57 -6.40 5.24
C VAL A 134 9.94 -7.18 6.50
N SER A 135 9.05 -8.03 7.01
CA SER A 135 9.31 -8.82 8.22
C SER A 135 10.44 -9.82 8.02
N GLU A 136 10.47 -10.52 6.87
CA GLU A 136 11.51 -11.50 6.54
C GLU A 136 12.85 -10.81 6.19
N GLY A 137 12.81 -9.64 5.56
CA GLY A 137 13.99 -8.90 5.12
C GLY A 137 14.63 -7.98 6.16
N SER A 138 13.92 -7.62 7.22
CA SER A 138 14.42 -6.76 8.32
C SER A 138 15.33 -7.52 9.28
N THR A 139 16.44 -8.05 8.76
CA THR A 139 17.46 -8.75 9.53
C THR A 139 18.09 -7.84 10.59
N LEU A 140 18.82 -8.43 11.55
CA LEU A 140 19.57 -7.67 12.57
C LEU A 140 20.54 -6.66 11.93
N VAL A 141 21.19 -7.06 10.83
CA VAL A 141 22.09 -6.19 10.05
C VAL A 141 21.31 -5.00 9.48
N MET A 142 20.18 -5.25 8.80
CA MET A 142 19.36 -4.17 8.22
C MET A 142 18.82 -3.22 9.30
N THR A 143 18.39 -3.78 10.43
CA THR A 143 17.91 -2.99 11.57
C THR A 143 19.02 -2.12 12.17
N ALA A 144 20.23 -2.66 12.30
CA ALA A 144 21.39 -1.94 12.83
C ALA A 144 21.84 -0.82 11.89
N ILE A 145 21.80 -1.05 10.57
CA ILE A 145 22.05 -0.03 9.53
C ILE A 145 21.01 1.09 9.64
N ASN A 146 19.72 0.75 9.67
CA ASN A 146 18.63 1.73 9.72
C ASN A 146 18.66 2.59 10.99
N ARG A 147 19.12 2.03 12.12
CA ARG A 147 19.28 2.76 13.39
C ARG A 147 20.62 3.51 13.50
N ASN A 148 21.47 3.44 12.48
CA ASN A 148 22.84 3.95 12.49
C ASN A 148 23.63 3.52 13.75
N ASN A 149 23.46 2.26 14.19
CA ASN A 149 24.07 1.74 15.42
C ASN A 149 25.23 0.79 15.07
N ALA A 150 26.44 1.35 15.00
CA ALA A 150 27.65 0.61 14.64
C ALA A 150 28.01 -0.56 15.58
N VAL A 151 27.57 -0.53 16.84
CA VAL A 151 27.81 -1.60 17.82
C VAL A 151 26.91 -2.80 17.56
N ALA A 152 25.67 -2.57 17.11
CA ALA A 152 24.74 -3.64 16.72
C ALA A 152 25.18 -4.35 15.43
N VAL A 153 25.79 -3.64 14.48
CA VAL A 153 26.35 -4.22 13.23
C VAL A 153 27.48 -5.22 13.53
N LYS A 154 28.32 -4.96 14.54
CA LYS A 154 29.45 -5.84 14.91
C LYS A 154 29.06 -7.13 15.63
N LYS A 155 27.81 -7.25 16.11
CA LYS A 155 27.30 -8.42 16.84
C LYS A 155 26.43 -9.36 16.01
N ALA A 156 26.04 -8.93 14.81
CA ALA A 156 25.29 -9.73 13.84
C ALA A 156 26.25 -10.52 12.94
#